data_AF-A0AAV2S1H7-F1
#
_entry.id   AF-A0AAV2S1H7-F1
#
_cell.length_a   1.000
_cell.length_b   1.000
_cell.length_c   1.000
_cell.angle_alpha   90.00
_cell.angle_beta   90.00
_cell.angle_gamma   90.00
#
_symmetry.space_group_name_H-M   'P 1'
#
loop_
_entity.id
_entity.type
_entity.pdbx_description
1 polymer ?
#
loop_
_entity_poly.entity_id
_entity_poly.type
_entity_poly.pdbx_seq_one_letter_code
_entity_poly.pdbx_strand_id
1 'polypeptide(L)'
;MGVMPKVPTMPPTVPYFSKYILSSLGQTVICADGDADYDIMKFAVETPECIGVVANDTDYLAYPGSKPVFTPECFHPENDKALMWHKPALLKTLGLDEDDMPVFACLMGNDLTTDYSDRIEKFQT
;
A
#
# COMPACT_ATOMS: atom_id res chain seq x y z
N MET A 1 -18.46 -0.29 31.45
CA MET A 1 -17.60 -1.21 30.67
C MET A 1 -18.07 -1.12 29.23
N GLY A 2 -17.44 -0.21 28.45
CA GLY A 2 -17.88 0.07 27.09
C GLY A 2 -17.49 -1.09 26.17
N VAL A 3 -18.46 -1.64 25.47
CA VAL A 3 -18.20 -2.62 24.41
C VAL A 3 -17.50 -1.86 23.29
N MET A 4 -16.22 -2.14 23.05
CA MET A 4 -15.52 -1.58 21.89
C MET A 4 -16.32 -1.96 20.63
N PRO A 5 -16.61 -1.02 19.72
CA PRO A 5 -17.30 -1.34 18.48
C PRO A 5 -16.48 -2.41 17.75
N LYS A 6 -17.16 -3.49 17.32
CA LYS A 6 -16.51 -4.50 16.47
C LYS A 6 -16.02 -3.79 15.22
N VAL A 7 -14.69 -3.78 15.03
CA VAL A 7 -14.08 -3.38 13.77
C VAL A 7 -14.74 -4.22 12.67
N PRO A 8 -15.30 -3.63 11.61
CA PRO A 8 -15.86 -4.39 10.51
C PRO A 8 -14.77 -5.28 9.92
N THR A 9 -14.93 -6.60 10.01
CA THR A 9 -14.01 -7.54 9.37
C THR A 9 -14.56 -7.92 8.01
N MET A 10 -13.69 -7.95 7.00
CA MET A 10 -14.05 -8.49 5.68
C MET A 10 -14.43 -9.96 5.83
N PRO A 11 -15.58 -10.42 5.28
CA PRO A 11 -15.93 -11.83 5.31
C PRO A 11 -14.88 -12.65 4.56
N PRO A 12 -14.42 -13.79 5.10
CA PRO A 12 -13.39 -14.62 4.47
C PRO A 12 -13.82 -15.21 3.11
N THR A 13 -15.12 -15.18 2.82
CA THR A 13 -15.67 -15.61 1.53
C THR A 13 -15.34 -14.63 0.40
N VAL A 14 -15.17 -13.34 0.69
CA VAL A 14 -14.87 -12.31 -0.33
C VAL A 14 -13.57 -12.64 -1.08
N PRO A 15 -12.41 -12.82 -0.43
CA PRO A 15 -11.18 -13.15 -1.16
C PRO A 15 -11.26 -14.49 -1.89
N TYR A 16 -11.98 -15.48 -1.34
CA TYR A 16 -12.17 -16.78 -2.00
C TYR A 16 -12.96 -16.66 -3.31
N PHE A 17 -14.10 -15.98 -3.30
CA PHE A 17 -14.91 -15.77 -4.50
C PHE A 17 -14.22 -14.85 -5.50
N SER A 18 -13.55 -13.78 -5.03
CA SER A 18 -12.77 -12.90 -5.90
C SER A 18 -11.69 -13.67 -6.66
N LYS A 19 -10.94 -14.55 -5.98
CA LYS A 19 -9.97 -15.43 -6.63
C LYS A 19 -10.61 -16.29 -7.71
N TYR A 20 -11.72 -16.96 -7.39
CA TYR A 20 -12.42 -17.82 -8.35
C TYR A 20 -12.91 -17.06 -9.59
N ILE A 21 -13.51 -15.88 -9.40
CA ILE A 21 -14.03 -15.04 -10.49
C ILE A 21 -12.88 -14.51 -11.35
N LEU A 22 -11.81 -14.00 -10.75
CA LEU A 22 -10.66 -13.50 -11.49
C LEU A 22 -9.99 -14.62 -12.30
N SER A 23 -9.83 -15.81 -11.72
CA SER A 23 -9.32 -16.97 -12.44
C SER A 23 -10.23 -17.41 -13.59
N SER A 24 -11.57 -17.33 -13.44
CA SER A 24 -12.50 -17.67 -14.53
C SER A 24 -12.49 -16.64 -15.66
N LEU A 25 -12.09 -15.40 -15.39
CA LEU A 25 -11.81 -14.35 -16.37
C LEU A 25 -10.40 -14.43 -16.99
N GLY A 26 -9.64 -15.49 -16.69
CA GLY A 26 -8.29 -15.71 -17.21
C GLY A 26 -7.20 -14.85 -16.58
N GLN A 27 -7.48 -14.20 -15.44
CA GLN A 27 -6.49 -13.41 -14.70
C GLN A 27 -5.64 -14.31 -13.81
N THR A 28 -4.34 -13.99 -13.73
CA THR A 28 -3.44 -14.60 -12.74
C THR A 28 -3.75 -14.04 -11.36
N VAL A 29 -4.03 -14.92 -10.39
CA VAL A 29 -4.28 -14.53 -9.01
C VAL A 29 -3.21 -15.14 -8.12
N ILE A 30 -2.51 -14.28 -7.39
CA ILE A 30 -1.47 -14.66 -6.43
C ILE A 30 -1.99 -14.30 -5.03
N CYS A 31 -1.74 -15.17 -4.05
CA CYS A 31 -2.06 -14.89 -2.66
C CYS A 31 -0.76 -14.44 -1.97
N ALA A 32 -0.82 -13.31 -1.26
CA ALA A 32 0.27 -12.84 -0.42
C ALA A 32 0.48 -13.79 0.77
N ASP A 33 1.73 -13.93 1.20
CA ASP A 33 2.12 -14.77 2.33
C ASP A 33 2.22 -13.94 3.63
N GLY A 34 2.36 -12.61 3.51
CA GLY A 34 2.44 -11.68 4.63
C GLY A 34 1.64 -10.40 4.39
N ASP A 35 2.35 -9.28 4.44
CA ASP A 35 1.81 -7.96 4.11
C ASP A 35 1.55 -7.88 2.60
N ALA A 36 0.28 -7.67 2.24
CA ALA A 36 -0.15 -7.66 0.85
C ALA A 36 0.54 -6.56 0.05
N ASP A 37 0.74 -5.37 0.63
CA ASP A 37 1.28 -4.22 -0.09
C ASP A 37 2.77 -4.42 -0.38
N TYR A 38 3.50 -5.01 0.58
CA TYR A 38 4.88 -5.44 0.39
C TYR A 38 4.99 -6.52 -0.70
N ASP A 39 4.20 -7.59 -0.60
CA ASP A 39 4.30 -8.73 -1.53
C ASP A 39 3.93 -8.31 -2.96
N ILE A 40 2.92 -7.42 -3.13
CA ILE A 40 2.53 -6.85 -4.42
C ILE A 40 3.67 -5.97 -4.98
N MET A 41 4.25 -5.07 -4.19
CA MET A 41 5.34 -4.21 -4.65
C MET A 41 6.57 -5.02 -5.04
N LYS A 42 6.94 -6.00 -4.20
CA LYS A 42 8.04 -6.93 -4.50
C LYS A 42 7.81 -7.66 -5.81
N PHE A 43 6.62 -8.24 -6.00
CA PHE A 43 6.27 -8.92 -7.25
C PHE A 43 6.36 -7.97 -8.46
N ALA A 44 5.85 -6.75 -8.33
CA ALA A 44 5.91 -5.75 -9.39
C ALA A 44 7.36 -5.39 -9.76
N VAL A 45 8.24 -5.23 -8.78
CA VAL A 45 9.66 -4.93 -8.98
C VAL A 45 10.41 -6.10 -9.63
N GLU A 46 10.14 -7.33 -9.19
CA GLU A 46 10.78 -8.55 -9.70
C GLU A 46 10.30 -8.94 -11.11
N THR A 47 9.17 -8.37 -11.57
CA THR A 47 8.54 -8.67 -12.87
C THR A 47 8.84 -7.55 -13.90
N PRO A 48 9.75 -7.76 -14.87
CA PRO A 48 10.18 -6.70 -15.78
C PRO A 48 9.05 -6.08 -16.62
N GLU A 49 8.09 -6.89 -17.06
CA GLU A 49 6.92 -6.49 -17.84
C GLU A 49 5.85 -5.75 -17.02
N CYS A 50 5.93 -5.79 -15.69
CA CYS A 50 5.03 -5.05 -14.83
C CYS A 50 5.33 -3.56 -14.92
N ILE A 51 4.37 -2.76 -15.37
CA ILE A 51 4.55 -1.31 -15.51
C ILE A 51 4.32 -0.53 -14.20
N GLY A 52 3.70 -1.15 -13.20
CA GLY A 52 3.39 -0.56 -11.91
C GLY A 52 2.25 -1.26 -11.18
N VAL A 53 1.90 -0.73 -10.01
CA VAL A 53 0.82 -1.23 -9.15
C VAL A 53 -0.41 -0.34 -9.31
N VAL A 54 -1.61 -0.91 -9.25
CA VAL A 54 -2.87 -0.13 -9.22
C VAL A 54 -3.46 -0.21 -7.83
N ALA A 55 -3.40 0.91 -7.10
CA ALA A 55 -3.90 1.03 -5.74
C ALA A 55 -4.19 2.49 -5.38
N ASN A 56 -5.09 2.69 -4.43
CA ASN A 56 -5.31 4.01 -3.81
C ASN A 56 -4.43 4.23 -2.58
N ASP A 57 -3.78 3.18 -2.09
CA ASP A 57 -2.87 3.26 -0.94
C ASP A 57 -1.51 3.80 -1.37
N THR A 58 -0.88 4.56 -0.48
CA THR A 58 0.48 5.09 -0.65
C THR A 58 1.53 4.31 0.12
N ASP A 59 1.14 3.36 0.97
CA ASP A 59 2.07 2.56 1.80
C ASP A 59 3.03 1.72 0.94
N TYR A 60 2.62 1.39 -0.29
CA TYR A 60 3.49 0.85 -1.35
C TYR A 60 4.81 1.61 -1.54
N LEU A 61 4.82 2.93 -1.34
CA LEU A 61 6.01 3.77 -1.53
C LEU A 61 7.05 3.58 -0.41
N ALA A 62 6.64 3.05 0.75
CA ALA A 62 7.53 2.77 1.87
C ALA A 62 8.45 1.56 1.61
N TYR A 63 8.04 0.65 0.72
CA TYR A 63 8.80 -0.55 0.41
C TYR A 63 9.89 -0.32 -0.65
N PRO A 64 10.92 -1.19 -0.72
CA PRO A 64 11.98 -1.09 -1.72
C PRO A 64 11.47 -1.15 -3.16
N GLY A 65 12.15 -0.45 -4.08
CA GLY A 65 11.85 -0.46 -5.51
C GLY A 65 11.38 0.87 -6.06
N SER A 66 11.09 0.89 -7.37
CA SER A 66 10.82 2.14 -8.12
C SER A 66 9.60 2.06 -9.03
N LYS A 67 8.79 1.00 -8.93
CA LYS A 67 7.57 0.87 -9.74
C LYS A 67 6.55 1.94 -9.33
N PRO A 68 5.92 2.62 -10.29
CA PRO A 68 4.90 3.62 -9.99
C PRO A 68 3.64 2.97 -9.42
N VAL A 69 2.91 3.73 -8.60
CA VAL A 69 1.59 3.35 -8.09
C VAL A 69 0.56 4.25 -8.75
N PHE A 70 -0.37 3.66 -9.48
CA PHE A 70 -1.45 4.34 -10.18
C PHE A 70 -2.73 4.22 -9.39
N THR A 71 -3.48 5.31 -9.30
CA THR A 71 -4.85 5.19 -8.80
C THR A 71 -5.73 4.53 -9.87
N PRO A 72 -6.81 3.81 -9.50
CA PRO A 72 -7.69 3.15 -10.46
C PRO A 72 -8.27 4.10 -11.52
N GLU A 73 -8.42 5.39 -11.18
CA GLU A 73 -8.87 6.45 -12.06
C GLU A 73 -7.97 6.63 -13.30
N CYS A 74 -6.68 6.25 -13.23
CA CYS A 74 -5.78 6.23 -14.38
C CYS A 74 -6.27 5.36 -15.55
N PHE A 75 -7.18 4.41 -15.27
CA PHE A 75 -7.71 3.48 -16.26
C PHE A 75 -9.19 3.72 -16.57
N HIS A 76 -9.75 4.84 -16.10
CA HIS A 76 -11.12 5.24 -16.41
C HIS A 76 -11.12 6.37 -17.46
N PRO A 77 -11.73 6.17 -18.65
CA PRO A 77 -11.61 7.10 -19.78
C PRO A 77 -12.10 8.54 -19.51
N GLU A 78 -13.01 8.71 -18.55
CA GLU A 78 -13.68 9.98 -18.26
C GLU A 78 -13.22 10.62 -16.95
N ASN A 79 -12.06 10.23 -16.41
CA ASN A 79 -11.62 10.70 -15.09
C ASN A 79 -10.34 11.54 -15.12
N ASP A 80 -10.51 12.83 -14.84
CA ASP A 80 -9.44 13.83 -14.77
C ASP A 80 -8.61 13.73 -13.48
N LYS A 81 -9.00 12.87 -12.52
CA LYS A 81 -8.39 12.75 -11.19
C LYS A 81 -7.34 11.64 -11.09
N ALA A 82 -6.87 11.14 -12.22
CA ALA A 82 -5.82 10.15 -12.30
C ALA A 82 -4.54 10.65 -11.59
N LEU A 83 -4.12 9.95 -10.54
CA LEU A 83 -2.86 10.24 -9.84
C LEU A 83 -1.89 9.06 -10.04
N MET A 84 -0.62 9.41 -10.23
CA MET A 84 0.48 8.46 -10.27
C MET A 84 1.51 8.88 -9.23
N TRP A 85 1.78 8.01 -8.27
CA TRP A 85 2.83 8.17 -7.30
C TRP A 85 4.12 7.54 -7.82
N HIS A 86 5.21 8.32 -7.82
CA HIS A 86 6.50 7.88 -8.31
C HIS A 86 7.57 8.14 -7.25
N LYS A 87 7.93 7.09 -6.50
CA LYS A 87 8.88 7.16 -5.37
C LYS A 87 10.21 7.86 -5.73
N PRO A 88 10.89 7.57 -6.86
CA PRO A 88 12.12 8.28 -7.20
C PRO A 88 11.95 9.79 -7.38
N ALA A 89 10.80 10.24 -7.90
CA ALA A 89 10.53 11.68 -8.02
C ALA A 89 10.23 12.30 -6.67
N LEU A 90 9.52 11.60 -5.79
CA LEU A 90 9.26 12.02 -4.42
C LEU A 90 10.57 12.19 -3.63
N LEU A 91 11.41 11.14 -3.60
CA LEU A 91 12.71 11.15 -2.92
C LEU A 91 13.61 12.28 -3.43
N LYS A 92 13.71 12.44 -4.75
CA LYS A 92 14.47 13.55 -5.35
C LYS A 92 13.94 14.93 -4.94
N THR A 93 12.62 15.09 -4.85
CA THR A 93 11.99 16.36 -4.47
C THR A 93 12.24 16.70 -3.00
N LEU A 94 12.27 15.67 -2.14
CA LEU A 94 12.49 15.82 -0.71
C LEU A 94 13.98 15.82 -0.32
N GLY A 95 14.89 15.46 -1.24
CA GLY A 95 16.31 15.32 -0.95
C GLY A 95 16.61 14.12 -0.04
N LEU A 96 15.82 13.05 -0.18
CA LEU A 96 15.94 11.81 0.59
C LEU A 96 16.55 10.70 -0.27
N ASP A 97 17.29 9.79 0.36
CA ASP A 97 17.73 8.55 -0.25
C ASP A 97 16.67 7.44 -0.07
N GLU A 98 16.81 6.33 -0.80
CA GLU A 98 15.86 5.22 -0.71
C GLU A 98 15.77 4.63 0.70
N ASP A 99 16.90 4.59 1.41
CA ASP A 99 17.00 4.09 2.78
C ASP A 99 16.29 4.99 3.81
N ASP A 100 16.04 6.26 3.47
CA ASP A 100 15.30 7.20 4.33
C ASP A 100 13.78 6.98 4.24
N MET A 101 13.31 6.32 3.18
CA MET A 101 11.87 6.24 2.88
C MET A 101 11.05 5.56 3.98
N PRO A 102 11.48 4.44 4.59
CA PRO A 102 10.72 3.83 5.69
C PRO A 102 10.59 4.76 6.90
N VAL A 103 11.66 5.50 7.24
CA VAL A 103 11.63 6.47 8.35
C VAL A 103 10.71 7.64 8.00
N PHE A 104 10.78 8.15 6.77
CA PHE A 104 9.91 9.19 6.28
C PHE A 104 8.43 8.76 6.34
N ALA A 105 8.09 7.55 5.88
CA ALA A 105 6.73 7.01 5.95
C ALA A 105 6.23 6.94 7.41
N CYS A 106 7.06 6.47 8.34
CA CYS A 106 6.75 6.45 9.77
C CYS A 106 6.48 7.85 10.33
N LEU A 107 7.27 8.86 9.95
CA LEU A 107 7.08 10.24 10.40
C LEU A 107 5.79 10.88 9.84
N MET A 108 5.39 10.49 8.64
CA MET A 108 4.14 10.93 8.02
C MET A 108 2.90 10.22 8.57
N GLY A 109 3.09 9.18 9.39
CA GLY A 109 2.05 8.33 9.93
C GLY A 109 1.68 7.23 8.94
N ASN A 110 2.35 6.09 9.05
CA ASN A 110 1.99 4.85 8.35
C ASN A 110 1.42 3.82 9.34
N ASP A 111 0.79 2.79 8.78
CA ASP A 111 0.20 1.67 9.53
C ASP A 111 1.21 0.85 10.35
N LEU A 112 2.49 0.87 9.95
CA LEU A 112 3.61 0.24 10.66
C LEU A 112 3.91 0.91 12.00
N THR A 113 3.60 2.20 12.16
CA THR A 113 3.73 2.90 13.44
C THR A 113 2.47 2.73 14.28
N THR A 114 2.58 1.96 15.36
CA THR A 114 1.52 1.90 16.37
C THR A 114 1.36 3.30 16.99
N ASP A 115 0.13 3.79 17.13
CA ASP A 115 -0.14 5.03 17.85
C ASP A 115 0.47 4.97 19.26
N TYR A 116 1.54 5.73 19.47
CA TYR A 116 2.25 5.84 20.75
C TYR A 116 1.77 7.04 21.57
N SER A 117 0.63 7.67 21.24
CA SER A 117 0.07 8.78 22.02
C SER A 117 -0.03 8.45 23.51
N ASP A 118 -0.37 7.21 23.88
CA ASP A 118 -0.38 6.70 25.26
C ASP A 118 1.01 6.62 25.94
N ARG A 119 2.11 6.70 25.16
CA ARG A 119 3.50 6.60 25.66
C ARG A 119 4.22 7.94 25.70
N ILE A 120 3.74 8.97 24.98
CA ILE A 120 4.32 10.32 25.01
C ILE A 120 4.07 11.00 26.36
N GLU A 121 2.94 10.73 27.02
CA GLU A 121 2.66 11.25 28.38
C GLU A 121 3.69 10.79 29.42
N LYS A 122 4.35 9.63 29.21
CA LYS A 122 5.36 9.10 30.15
C LYS A 122 6.73 9.77 30.05
N PHE A 123 6.97 10.62 29.06
CA PHE A 123 8.21 11.39 28.93
C PHE A 123 8.08 12.84 29.43
N GLN A 124 6.93 13.21 30.01
CA GLN A 124 6.69 14.54 30.60
C GLN A 124 6.75 14.57 32.14
N THR A 125 7.30 13.54 32.80
CA THR A 125 7.60 13.53 34.24
C THR A 125 9.08 13.41 34.53
#